data_AF-A0A415VE35-F1
#
_entry.id   AF-A0A415VE35-F1
#
_cell.length_a   1.000
_cell.length_b   1.000
_cell.length_c   1.000
_cell.angle_alpha   90.00
_cell.angle_beta   90.00
_cell.angle_gamma   90.00
#
_symmetry.space_group_name_H-M   'P 1'
#
loop_
_entity.id
_entity.type
_entity.pdbx_description
1 polymer ?
#
loop_
_entity_poly.entity_id
_entity_poly.type
_entity_poly.pdbx_seq_one_letter_code
_entity_poly.pdbx_strand_id
1 'polypeptide(L)'
;MKTCNKGHKVMIELQKSELIYDIRNTAYTYADSIRSGVADSHLIHNIYDVAEGGNRDKLARILDSTIEDCREVLYRFTKMEMLGSGFDSNEWEECIGSPTNDEEAYYLALRMPNGFSSTSVHTMTVYIHDYIVNQALYEWLMVVYPEGSDRFWALAEEKKEKIKNASNRSAVRARIRLHPF
;
A
#
# COMPACT_ATOMS: atom_id res chain seq x y z
N MET A 1 -24.48 10.31 13.79
CA MET A 1 -24.83 9.81 12.44
C MET A 1 -23.54 9.51 11.70
N LYS A 2 -23.19 8.23 11.47
CA LYS A 2 -22.01 7.85 10.68
C LYS A 2 -22.35 8.12 9.21
N THR A 3 -21.99 9.29 8.70
CA THR A 3 -22.24 9.64 7.29
C THR A 3 -21.30 8.84 6.41
N CYS A 4 -21.82 7.83 5.73
CA CYS A 4 -21.14 7.18 4.63
C CYS A 4 -20.85 8.21 3.53
N ASN A 5 -19.64 8.23 2.98
CA ASN A 5 -19.17 9.28 2.09
C ASN A 5 -19.92 9.18 0.74
N LYS A 6 -20.72 10.17 0.33
CA LYS A 6 -21.43 10.18 -0.98
C LYS A 6 -20.53 10.65 -2.14
N GLY A 7 -19.25 10.31 -2.04
CA GLY A 7 -18.17 10.76 -2.92
C GLY A 7 -18.10 10.08 -4.28
N HIS A 8 -17.11 10.47 -5.09
CA HIS A 8 -16.79 9.79 -6.35
C HIS A 8 -16.15 8.42 -6.08
N LYS A 9 -16.52 7.43 -6.90
CA LYS A 9 -15.88 6.11 -6.90
C LYS A 9 -14.55 6.22 -7.63
N VAL A 10 -13.50 5.65 -7.05
CA VAL A 10 -12.17 5.55 -7.62
C VAL A 10 -11.71 4.11 -7.44
N MET A 11 -11.19 3.52 -8.51
CA MET A 11 -10.46 2.26 -8.45
C MET A 11 -8.98 2.57 -8.68
N ILE A 12 -8.13 2.13 -7.76
CA ILE A 12 -6.69 2.10 -7.99
C ILE A 12 -6.32 0.67 -8.32
N GLU A 13 -5.68 0.47 -9.46
CA GLU A 13 -5.14 -0.80 -9.93
C GLU A 13 -3.62 -0.78 -9.71
N LEU A 14 -3.11 -1.80 -9.01
CA LEU A 14 -1.69 -1.98 -8.71
C LEU A 14 -1.23 -3.28 -9.35
N GLN A 15 -0.52 -3.20 -10.47
CA GLN A 15 -0.05 -4.37 -11.20
C GLN A 15 0.95 -5.18 -10.34
N LYS A 16 0.71 -6.48 -10.16
CA LYS A 16 1.63 -7.37 -9.43
C LYS A 16 3.01 -7.38 -10.10
N SER A 17 3.06 -7.36 -11.43
CA SER A 17 4.31 -7.33 -12.19
C SER A 17 5.13 -6.06 -11.94
N GLU A 18 4.48 -4.90 -11.82
CA GLU A 18 5.16 -3.62 -11.54
C GLU A 18 5.68 -3.58 -10.11
N LEU A 19 4.87 -3.99 -9.14
CA LEU A 19 5.29 -4.09 -7.74
C LEU A 19 6.49 -5.04 -7.57
N ILE A 20 6.44 -6.23 -8.18
CA ILE A 20 7.54 -7.19 -8.14
C ILE A 20 8.79 -6.62 -8.81
N TYR A 21 8.64 -5.93 -9.94
CA TYR A 21 9.76 -5.28 -10.63
C TYR A 21 10.45 -4.24 -9.74
N ASP A 22 9.68 -3.34 -9.13
CA ASP A 22 10.24 -2.27 -8.29
C ASP A 22 10.86 -2.81 -7.01
N ILE A 23 10.27 -3.85 -6.41
CA ILE A 23 10.85 -4.55 -5.25
C ILE A 23 12.20 -5.18 -5.64
N ARG A 24 12.27 -5.90 -6.77
CA ARG A 24 13.52 -6.49 -7.28
C ARG A 24 14.58 -5.43 -7.55
N ASN A 25 14.21 -4.36 -8.25
CA ASN A 25 15.13 -3.31 -8.65
C ASN A 25 15.68 -2.54 -7.43
N THR A 26 14.82 -2.29 -6.45
CA THR A 26 15.20 -1.61 -5.20
C THR A 26 16.07 -2.53 -4.33
N ALA A 27 15.71 -3.82 -4.20
CA ALA A 27 16.54 -4.81 -3.51
C ALA A 27 17.93 -4.93 -4.15
N TYR A 28 17.98 -4.97 -5.49
CA TYR A 28 19.23 -5.02 -6.24
C TYR A 28 20.12 -3.81 -5.95
N THR A 29 19.55 -2.61 -6.08
CA THR A 29 20.29 -1.36 -5.84
C THR A 29 20.79 -1.28 -4.40
N TYR A 30 19.97 -1.72 -3.44
CA TYR A 30 20.35 -1.74 -2.04
C TYR A 30 21.48 -2.73 -1.76
N ALA A 31 21.34 -3.98 -2.22
CA ALA A 31 22.34 -5.03 -2.06
C ALA A 31 23.69 -4.63 -2.67
N ASP A 32 23.69 -4.02 -3.86
CA ASP A 32 24.90 -3.53 -4.50
C ASP A 32 25.56 -2.41 -3.69
N SER A 33 24.76 -1.49 -3.13
CA SER A 33 25.26 -0.36 -2.34
C SER A 33 25.95 -0.76 -1.02
N ILE A 34 25.56 -1.89 -0.42
CA ILE A 34 26.13 -2.38 0.85
C ILE A 34 27.18 -3.47 0.65
N ARG A 35 27.36 -3.97 -0.58
CA ARG A 35 28.18 -5.13 -0.90
C ARG A 35 29.62 -5.04 -0.39
N SER A 36 30.23 -3.85 -0.43
CA SER A 36 31.59 -3.64 0.05
C SER A 36 31.71 -3.60 1.58
N GLY A 37 30.60 -3.38 2.29
CA GLY A 37 30.56 -3.28 3.75
C GLY A 37 30.15 -4.57 4.46
N VAL A 38 29.57 -5.53 3.74
CA VAL A 38 29.12 -6.82 4.30
C VAL A 38 30.13 -7.92 3.92
N ALA A 39 30.74 -8.54 4.93
CA ALA A 39 31.73 -9.60 4.72
C ALA A 39 31.10 -10.92 4.21
N ASP A 40 29.85 -11.20 4.60
CA ASP A 40 29.14 -12.42 4.19
C ASP A 40 28.38 -12.20 2.88
N SER A 41 28.90 -12.79 1.80
CA SER A 41 28.25 -12.76 0.48
C SER A 41 26.88 -13.44 0.46
N HIS A 42 26.61 -14.40 1.34
CA HIS A 42 25.32 -15.09 1.37
C HIS A 42 24.18 -14.15 1.78
N LEU A 43 24.42 -13.25 2.74
CA LEU A 43 23.45 -12.24 3.14
C LEU A 43 23.07 -11.34 1.96
N ILE A 44 24.07 -10.92 1.17
CA ILE A 44 23.86 -10.10 -0.02
C ILE A 44 23.05 -10.84 -1.09
N HIS A 45 23.35 -12.12 -1.34
CA HIS A 45 22.57 -12.95 -2.27
C HIS A 45 21.11 -13.11 -1.84
N ASN A 46 20.85 -13.31 -0.55
CA ASN A 46 19.48 -13.42 -0.05
C ASN A 46 18.66 -12.13 -0.27
N ILE A 47 19.31 -10.96 -0.31
CA ILE A 47 18.62 -9.69 -0.64
C ILE A 47 18.25 -9.65 -2.13
N TYR A 48 19.18 -10.03 -3.03
CA TYR A 48 18.91 -10.09 -4.47
C TYR A 48 17.76 -11.04 -4.82
N ASP A 49 17.66 -12.17 -4.11
CA ASP A 49 16.77 -13.27 -4.47
C ASP A 49 15.30 -13.07 -4.01
N VAL A 50 14.90 -11.87 -3.58
CA VAL A 50 13.57 -11.55 -2.99
C VAL A 50 12.36 -12.08 -3.76
N ALA A 51 12.47 -12.19 -5.09
CA ALA A 51 11.38 -12.62 -5.97
C ALA A 51 11.77 -13.80 -6.87
N GLU A 52 12.84 -14.51 -6.52
CA GLU A 52 13.25 -15.74 -7.19
C GLU A 52 12.31 -16.90 -6.85
N GLY A 53 12.33 -17.96 -7.67
CA GLY A 53 11.34 -19.04 -7.64
C GLY A 53 11.03 -19.61 -6.24
N GLY A 54 12.05 -19.80 -5.40
CA GLY A 54 11.87 -20.32 -4.02
C GLY A 54 11.28 -19.31 -3.03
N ASN A 55 11.30 -18.01 -3.36
CA ASN A 55 10.88 -16.92 -2.47
C ASN A 55 9.55 -16.28 -2.90
N ARG A 56 9.03 -16.61 -4.09
CA ARG A 56 7.80 -16.03 -4.65
C ARG A 56 6.61 -16.15 -3.70
N ASP A 57 6.39 -17.33 -3.10
CA ASP A 57 5.26 -17.54 -2.18
C ASP A 57 5.39 -16.70 -0.90
N LYS A 58 6.63 -16.48 -0.44
CA LYS A 58 6.89 -15.63 0.73
C LYS A 58 6.65 -14.16 0.40
N LEU A 59 7.14 -13.71 -0.76
CA LEU A 59 6.91 -12.35 -1.23
C LEU A 59 5.43 -12.08 -1.50
N ALA A 60 4.71 -13.04 -2.09
CA ALA A 60 3.26 -12.95 -2.29
C ALA A 60 2.55 -12.68 -0.96
N ARG A 61 2.81 -13.50 0.07
CA ARG A 61 2.23 -13.33 1.42
C ARG A 61 2.57 -11.98 2.06
N ILE A 62 3.80 -11.49 1.87
CA ILE A 62 4.21 -10.15 2.36
C ILE A 62 3.38 -9.07 1.66
N LEU A 63 3.19 -9.19 0.34
CA LEU A 63 2.32 -8.29 -0.41
C LEU A 63 0.86 -8.39 0.06
N ASP A 64 0.33 -9.57 0.43
CA ASP A 64 -1.05 -9.71 0.95
C ASP A 64 -1.20 -8.85 2.19
N SER A 65 -0.30 -9.07 3.16
CA SER A 65 -0.32 -8.35 4.43
C SER A 65 -0.18 -6.85 4.21
N THR A 66 0.75 -6.44 3.34
CA THR A 66 1.03 -5.03 3.07
C THR A 66 -0.16 -4.33 2.39
N ILE A 67 -0.88 -5.02 1.50
CA ILE A 67 -2.08 -4.50 0.85
C ILE A 67 -3.21 -4.34 1.86
N GLU A 68 -3.40 -5.30 2.77
CA GLU A 68 -4.39 -5.17 3.86
C GLU A 68 -4.05 -4.02 4.81
N ASP A 69 -2.79 -3.86 5.18
CA ASP A 69 -2.35 -2.71 5.99
C ASP A 69 -2.61 -1.38 5.26
N CYS A 70 -2.40 -1.35 3.94
CA CYS A 70 -2.74 -0.19 3.11
C CYS A 70 -4.24 0.10 3.11
N ARG A 71 -5.09 -0.94 2.98
CA ARG A 71 -6.55 -0.84 3.06
C ARG A 71 -7.00 -0.26 4.40
N GLU A 72 -6.36 -0.65 5.50
CA GLU A 72 -6.62 -0.11 6.83
C GLU A 72 -6.15 1.35 6.97
N VAL A 73 -4.99 1.71 6.44
CA VAL A 73 -4.54 3.13 6.38
C VAL A 73 -5.54 3.98 5.59
N LEU A 74 -6.15 3.39 4.55
CA LEU A 74 -7.18 4.01 3.71
C LEU A 74 -8.61 3.77 4.24
N TYR A 75 -8.79 3.25 5.46
CA TYR A 75 -10.08 2.81 5.99
C TYR A 75 -11.21 3.85 5.84
N ARG A 76 -10.85 5.13 5.95
CA ARG A 76 -11.79 6.24 5.74
C ARG A 76 -12.45 6.25 4.36
N PHE A 77 -11.73 5.85 3.32
CA PHE A 77 -12.17 5.84 1.93
C PHE A 77 -12.68 4.47 1.48
N THR A 78 -12.27 3.38 2.15
CA THR A 78 -12.75 2.01 1.86
C THR A 78 -14.04 1.66 2.62
N LYS A 79 -14.51 2.51 3.55
CA LYS A 79 -15.81 2.35 4.23
C LYS A 79 -16.95 2.24 3.22
N MET A 80 -17.47 1.02 3.09
CA MET A 80 -18.76 0.73 2.45
C MET A 80 -19.81 0.50 3.54
N GLU A 81 -21.07 0.88 3.28
CA GLU A 81 -22.17 0.47 4.15
C GLU A 81 -22.33 -1.04 4.04
N MET A 82 -22.29 -1.75 5.18
CA MET A 82 -22.73 -3.14 5.23
C MET A 82 -24.24 -3.12 4.98
N LEU A 83 -24.67 -3.53 3.79
CA LEU A 83 -26.08 -3.82 3.55
C LEU A 83 -26.41 -5.10 4.33
N GLY A 84 -27.52 -5.08 5.06
CA GLY A 84 -27.79 -6.03 6.13
C GLY A 84 -27.91 -7.48 5.69
N SER A 85 -27.44 -8.37 6.56
CA SER A 85 -27.74 -9.82 6.64
C SER A 85 -27.57 -10.63 5.36
N GLY A 86 -26.36 -11.12 5.18
CA GLY A 86 -25.99 -12.06 4.14
C GLY A 86 -24.56 -11.75 3.74
N PHE A 87 -23.78 -12.75 3.36
CA PHE A 87 -22.69 -12.51 2.42
C PHE A 87 -23.35 -11.97 1.13
N ASP A 88 -23.69 -10.69 1.11
CA ASP A 88 -24.52 -10.08 0.09
C ASP A 88 -23.61 -9.53 -1.00
N SER A 89 -23.42 -10.40 -2.00
CA SER A 89 -22.77 -10.19 -3.28
C SER A 89 -22.89 -8.75 -3.79
N ASN A 90 -21.84 -7.96 -3.58
CA ASN A 90 -21.60 -6.77 -4.38
C ASN A 90 -20.61 -7.13 -5.47
N GLU A 91 -20.86 -6.74 -6.72
CA GLU A 91 -19.92 -6.76 -7.85
C GLU A 91 -18.56 -6.08 -7.54
N TRP A 92 -18.43 -5.42 -6.38
CA TRP A 92 -17.23 -4.75 -5.88
C TRP A 92 -16.51 -5.50 -4.75
N GLU A 93 -17.15 -6.48 -4.10
CA GLU A 93 -16.46 -7.44 -3.20
C GLU A 93 -15.58 -8.40 -4.01
N GLU A 94 -15.96 -8.70 -5.26
CA GLU A 94 -15.12 -9.45 -6.21
C GLU A 94 -13.82 -8.71 -6.58
N CYS A 95 -13.71 -7.41 -6.33
CA CYS A 95 -12.49 -6.63 -6.54
C CYS A 95 -11.60 -6.55 -5.29
N ILE A 96 -11.92 -7.23 -4.19
CA ILE A 96 -11.02 -7.35 -3.04
C ILE A 96 -10.05 -8.49 -3.35
N GLY A 97 -9.14 -8.24 -4.28
CA GLY A 97 -8.12 -9.22 -4.63
C GLY A 97 -7.18 -9.48 -3.46
N SER A 98 -7.08 -10.74 -3.04
CA SER A 98 -5.93 -11.27 -2.30
C SER A 98 -4.83 -11.58 -3.31
N PRO A 99 -3.55 -11.33 -3.06
CA PRO A 99 -2.45 -11.79 -3.92
C PRO A 99 -2.42 -13.23 -4.32
N THR A 100 -3.11 -14.08 -3.57
CA THR A 100 -3.25 -15.50 -3.89
C THR A 100 -4.35 -15.77 -4.91
N ASN A 101 -5.08 -14.75 -5.36
CA ASN A 101 -6.00 -14.87 -6.49
C ASN A 101 -5.23 -14.88 -7.83
N ASP A 102 -5.81 -15.51 -8.84
CA ASP A 102 -5.24 -15.62 -10.19
C ASP A 102 -5.25 -14.27 -10.96
N GLU A 103 -5.50 -13.14 -10.29
CA GLU A 103 -5.52 -11.82 -10.91
C GLU A 103 -4.11 -11.26 -11.06
N GLU A 104 -3.91 -10.43 -12.09
CA GLU A 104 -2.63 -9.78 -12.39
C GLU A 104 -2.37 -8.53 -11.54
N ALA A 105 -3.37 -8.03 -10.79
CA ALA A 105 -3.30 -6.78 -10.05
C ALA A 105 -4.02 -6.83 -8.69
N TYR A 106 -3.66 -5.90 -7.80
CA TYR A 106 -4.48 -5.54 -6.65
C TYR A 106 -5.39 -4.39 -6.99
N TYR A 107 -6.61 -4.44 -6.47
CA TYR A 107 -7.55 -3.35 -6.58
C TYR A 107 -7.85 -2.75 -5.21
N LEU A 108 -7.80 -1.42 -5.16
CA LEU A 108 -8.25 -0.62 -4.03
C LEU A 108 -9.47 0.18 -4.48
N ALA A 109 -10.65 -0.29 -4.06
CA ALA A 109 -11.92 0.40 -4.27
C ALA A 109 -12.10 1.49 -3.22
N LEU A 110 -12.17 2.75 -3.66
CA LEU A 110 -12.16 3.92 -2.80
C LEU A 110 -13.33 4.85 -3.10
N ARG A 111 -13.86 5.49 -2.06
CA ARG A 111 -14.92 6.48 -2.13
C ARG A 111 -14.43 7.85 -1.67
N MET A 112 -13.99 8.65 -2.64
CA MET A 112 -13.32 9.93 -2.42
C MET A 112 -14.33 11.07 -2.24
N PRO A 113 -14.16 11.97 -1.25
CA PRO A 113 -15.00 13.17 -1.13
C PRO A 113 -15.02 14.00 -2.43
N ASN A 114 -16.12 14.69 -2.72
CA ASN A 114 -16.30 15.48 -3.96
C ASN A 114 -15.26 16.60 -4.18
N GLY A 115 -14.48 16.96 -3.15
CA GLY A 115 -13.38 17.93 -3.26
C GLY A 115 -12.02 17.34 -3.66
N PHE A 116 -11.92 16.02 -3.85
CA PHE A 116 -10.67 15.36 -4.25
C PHE A 116 -10.47 15.49 -5.76
N SER A 117 -9.37 16.13 -6.18
CA SER A 117 -9.02 16.24 -7.60
C SER A 117 -8.41 14.94 -8.15
N SER A 118 -8.49 14.74 -9.47
CA SER A 118 -7.81 13.61 -10.14
C SER A 118 -6.31 13.61 -9.88
N THR A 119 -5.67 14.78 -9.86
CA THR A 119 -4.24 14.91 -9.56
C THR A 119 -3.92 14.46 -8.13
N SER A 120 -4.78 14.79 -7.16
CA SER A 120 -4.62 14.34 -5.77
C SER A 120 -4.77 12.82 -5.64
N VAL A 121 -5.69 12.21 -6.39
CA VAL A 121 -5.83 10.74 -6.47
C VAL A 121 -4.56 10.11 -7.06
N HIS A 122 -4.04 10.67 -8.14
CA HIS A 122 -2.80 10.19 -8.76
C HIS A 122 -1.61 10.30 -7.80
N THR A 123 -1.41 11.44 -7.14
CA THR A 123 -0.35 11.59 -6.12
C THR A 123 -0.49 10.57 -4.99
N MET A 124 -1.71 10.30 -4.53
CA MET A 124 -1.94 9.28 -3.51
C MET A 124 -1.65 7.87 -4.01
N THR A 125 -1.94 7.58 -5.28
CA THR A 125 -1.59 6.30 -5.93
C THR A 125 -0.07 6.07 -5.91
N VAL A 126 0.72 7.11 -6.22
CA VAL A 126 2.18 7.06 -6.13
C VAL A 126 2.64 6.78 -4.69
N TYR A 127 2.06 7.45 -3.69
CA TYR A 127 2.42 7.18 -2.29
C TYR A 127 2.04 5.78 -1.83
N ILE A 128 0.90 5.25 -2.30
CA ILE A 128 0.46 3.88 -2.02
C ILE A 128 1.45 2.87 -2.59
N HIS A 129 1.84 3.02 -3.86
CA HIS A 129 2.82 2.15 -4.50
C HIS A 129 4.15 2.16 -3.75
N ASP A 130 4.68 3.36 -3.48
CA ASP A 130 5.94 3.51 -2.73
C ASP A 130 5.85 2.91 -1.32
N TYR A 131 4.71 3.09 -0.63
CA TYR A 131 4.48 2.47 0.68
C TYR A 131 4.57 0.94 0.58
N ILE A 132 3.88 0.34 -0.40
CA ILE A 132 3.85 -1.12 -0.57
C ILE A 132 5.24 -1.67 -0.85
N VAL A 133 5.98 -1.07 -1.79
CA VAL A 133 7.34 -1.51 -2.14
C VAL A 133 8.27 -1.44 -0.93
N ASN A 134 8.26 -0.32 -0.19
CA ASN A 134 9.13 -0.15 0.98
C ASN A 134 8.74 -1.07 2.14
N GLN A 135 7.43 -1.24 2.41
CA GLN A 135 6.95 -2.15 3.45
C GLN A 135 7.29 -3.60 3.13
N ALA A 136 7.13 -4.02 1.87
CA ALA A 136 7.47 -5.37 1.44
C ALA A 136 8.98 -5.66 1.59
N LEU A 137 9.83 -4.69 1.24
CA LEU A 137 11.28 -4.80 1.44
C LEU A 137 11.66 -4.80 2.91
N TYR A 138 11.01 -3.98 3.74
CA TYR A 138 11.21 -4.01 5.18
C TYR A 138 10.96 -5.41 5.74
N GLU A 139 9.80 -6.01 5.44
CA GLU A 139 9.45 -7.35 5.92
C GLU A 139 10.37 -8.45 5.36
N TRP A 140 10.79 -8.33 4.10
CA TRP A 140 11.76 -9.25 3.52
C TRP A 140 13.12 -9.17 4.25
N LEU A 141 13.64 -7.95 4.45
CA LEU A 141 14.93 -7.73 5.11
C LEU A 141 14.90 -8.14 6.57
N MET A 142 13.77 -8.01 7.27
CA MET A 142 13.61 -8.56 8.62
C MET A 142 13.85 -10.07 8.69
N VAL A 143 13.72 -10.80 7.58
CA VAL A 143 14.02 -12.23 7.49
C VAL A 143 15.48 -12.48 7.09
N VAL A 144 15.97 -11.77 6.06
CA VAL A 144 17.25 -12.13 5.42
C VAL A 144 18.44 -11.25 5.81
N TYR A 145 18.19 -10.01 6.23
CA TYR A 145 19.21 -9.04 6.62
C TYR A 145 18.62 -7.93 7.54
N PRO A 146 18.34 -8.24 8.82
CA PRO A 146 17.61 -7.32 9.72
C PRO A 146 18.34 -6.00 9.98
N GLU A 147 19.67 -5.98 9.93
CA GLU A 147 20.46 -4.74 10.13
C GLU A 147 20.16 -3.67 9.07
N GLY A 148 19.66 -4.07 7.91
CA GLY A 148 19.31 -3.19 6.80
C GLY A 148 17.86 -2.72 6.76
N SER A 149 16.98 -3.32 7.57
CA SER A 149 15.52 -3.15 7.40
C SER A 149 15.02 -1.76 7.81
N ASP A 150 15.63 -1.14 8.82
CA ASP A 150 15.14 0.10 9.44
C ASP A 150 14.98 1.26 8.45
N ARG A 151 15.85 1.32 7.43
CA ARG A 151 15.75 2.33 6.37
C ARG A 151 14.43 2.22 5.59
N PHE A 152 14.04 1.00 5.25
CA PHE A 152 12.83 0.75 4.47
C PHE A 152 11.58 0.95 5.32
N TRP A 153 11.65 0.62 6.60
CA TRP A 153 10.60 1.00 7.55
C TRP A 153 10.38 2.51 7.60
N ALA A 154 11.47 3.29 7.74
CA ALA A 154 11.38 4.75 7.77
C ALA A 154 10.77 5.33 6.48
N LEU A 155 11.17 4.81 5.32
CA LEU A 155 10.59 5.20 4.03
C LEU A 155 9.10 4.81 3.94
N ALA A 156 8.72 3.61 4.38
CA ALA A 156 7.33 3.17 4.39
C ALA A 156 6.47 4.05 5.30
N GLU A 157 6.93 4.35 6.52
CA GLU A 157 6.20 5.23 7.46
C GLU A 157 6.06 6.66 6.91
N GLU A 158 7.10 7.22 6.25
CA GLU A 158 6.99 8.52 5.59
C GLU A 158 5.88 8.54 4.52
N LYS A 159 5.79 7.48 3.69
CA LYS A 159 4.75 7.36 2.65
C LYS A 159 3.38 7.16 3.27
N LYS A 160 3.28 6.35 4.32
CA LYS A 160 2.05 6.14 5.11
C LYS A 160 1.54 7.45 5.71
N GLU A 161 2.42 8.28 6.26
CA GLU A 161 2.06 9.63 6.72
C GLU A 161 1.57 10.52 5.58
N LYS A 162 2.22 10.48 4.41
CA LYS A 162 1.77 11.23 3.22
C LYS A 162 0.38 10.79 2.76
N ILE A 163 0.07 9.49 2.78
CA ILE A 163 -1.27 8.95 2.49
C ILE A 163 -2.29 9.48 3.50
N LYS A 164 -2.00 9.38 4.82
CA LYS A 164 -2.87 9.89 5.90
C LYS A 164 -3.12 11.40 5.76
N ASN A 165 -2.08 12.17 5.46
CA ASN A 165 -2.17 13.62 5.30
C ASN A 165 -2.98 14.02 4.07
N ALA A 166 -2.80 13.33 2.94
CA ALA A 166 -3.65 13.51 1.75
C ALA A 166 -5.12 13.20 2.07
N SER A 167 -5.36 12.16 2.87
CA SER A 167 -6.72 11.81 3.33
C SER A 167 -7.36 12.90 4.19
N ASN A 168 -6.57 13.52 5.07
CA ASN A 168 -7.04 14.55 6.00
C ASN A 168 -7.30 15.92 5.35
N ARG A 169 -6.51 16.33 4.35
CA ARG A 169 -6.68 17.63 3.66
C ARG A 169 -8.03 17.77 2.97
N SER A 170 -8.62 16.65 2.55
CA SER A 170 -9.87 16.63 1.80
C SER A 170 -11.11 16.47 2.69
N ALA A 171 -10.92 16.33 4.00
CA ALA A 171 -11.98 16.57 4.96
C ALA A 171 -12.31 18.05 4.89
N VAL A 172 -13.42 18.39 4.23
CA VAL A 172 -14.01 19.74 4.30
C VAL A 172 -13.92 20.18 5.76
N ARG A 173 -13.05 21.15 6.06
CA ARG A 173 -13.05 21.82 7.37
C ARG A 173 -14.50 22.24 7.57
N ALA A 174 -15.17 21.70 8.59
CA ALA A 174 -16.45 22.24 8.99
C ALA A 174 -16.21 23.73 9.21
N ARG A 175 -16.74 24.59 8.32
CA ARG A 175 -16.72 26.03 8.53
C ARG A 175 -17.58 26.24 9.76
N ILE A 176 -16.95 26.39 10.92
CA ILE A 176 -17.63 26.86 12.13
C ILE A 176 -18.17 28.24 11.76
N ARG A 177 -19.48 28.35 11.59
CA ARG A 177 -20.12 29.66 11.44
C ARG A 177 -19.89 30.38 12.76
N LEU A 178 -19.07 31.42 12.76
CA LEU A 178 -19.08 32.38 13.84
C LEU A 178 -20.48 33.00 13.85
N HIS A 179 -21.28 32.68 14.86
CA HIS A 179 -22.53 33.37 15.09
C HIS A 179 -22.19 34.83 15.45
N PRO A 180 -22.80 35.83 14.79
CA PRO A 180 -22.62 37.21 15.18
C PRO A 180 -23.32 37.44 16.53
N PHE A 181 -22.58 37.99 17.48
CA PHE A 181 -23.16 38.72 18.60
C PHE A 181 -23.46 40.14 18.14
#